data_AF-A0A7S3SZN8-F1
#
_entry.id   AF-A0A7S3SZN8-F1
#
_cell.length_a   1.000
_cell.length_b   1.000
_cell.length_c   1.000
_cell.angle_alpha   90.00
_cell.angle_beta   90.00
_cell.angle_gamma   90.00
#
_symmetry.space_group_name_H-M   'P 1'
#
loop_
_entity.id
_entity.type
_entity.pdbx_description
1 polymer ?
#
loop_
_entity_poly.entity_id
_entity_poly.type
_entity_poly.pdbx_seq_one_letter_code
_entity_poly.pdbx_strand_id
1 'polypeptide(L)'
;DKEGSLKRGTPLCVERRGQKDPETGLQAYLDIGRVMSMEVDHKPADAVKAGKSAAVKIDAVTSIAYGRQFDHTYPLYARVTRRSIDAIKEFFKEDLGKDDWALLLKLKKQYGVI
;
A
#
# COMPACT_ATOMS: atom_id res chain seq x y z
N ASP A 1 -3.00 4.34 13.47
CA ASP A 1 -1.98 5.31 12.99
C ASP A 1 -1.44 4.91 11.63
N LYS A 2 -0.72 5.82 10.97
CA LYS A 2 -0.03 5.52 9.70
C LYS A 2 1.24 4.72 10.03
N GLU A 3 1.50 3.64 9.31
CA GLU A 3 2.58 2.68 9.60
C GLU A 3 3.47 2.45 8.37
N GLY A 4 4.73 2.07 8.59
CA GLY A 4 5.65 1.62 7.55
C GLY A 4 6.34 2.73 6.74
N SER A 5 6.80 2.36 5.55
CA SER A 5 7.46 3.26 4.60
C SER A 5 6.86 3.14 3.21
N LEU A 6 6.63 4.29 2.55
CA LEU A 6 6.18 4.37 1.18
C LEU A 6 7.40 4.53 0.26
N LYS A 7 7.48 3.75 -0.80
CA LYS A 7 8.58 3.80 -1.78
C LYS A 7 8.04 4.03 -3.18
N ARG A 8 8.89 4.50 -4.09
CA ARG A 8 8.55 4.53 -5.51
C ARG A 8 8.22 3.12 -6.00
N GLY A 9 7.19 2.99 -6.84
CA GLY A 9 6.71 1.72 -7.37
C GLY A 9 5.78 0.93 -6.44
N THR A 10 5.56 1.37 -5.20
CA THR A 10 4.62 0.70 -4.29
C THR A 10 3.22 0.68 -4.92
N PRO A 11 2.60 -0.50 -5.10
CA PRO A 11 1.22 -0.60 -5.55
C PRO A 11 0.28 -0.20 -4.41
N LEU A 12 -0.75 0.58 -4.72
CA LEU A 12 -1.69 1.15 -3.76
C LEU A 12 -3.11 0.67 -4.01
N CYS A 13 -3.84 0.44 -2.93
CA CYS A 13 -5.26 0.13 -2.95
C CYS A 13 -6.02 0.82 -1.81
N VAL A 14 -7.33 0.83 -1.90
CA VAL A 14 -8.25 1.22 -0.81
C VAL A 14 -9.23 0.09 -0.53
N GLU A 15 -9.85 0.08 0.64
CA GLU A 15 -10.92 -0.86 0.94
C GLU A 15 -12.18 -0.56 0.12
N ARG A 16 -12.83 -1.61 -0.39
CA ARG A 16 -14.21 -1.51 -0.86
C ARG A 16 -15.13 -1.64 0.34
N ARG A 17 -15.54 -0.51 0.92
CA ARG A 17 -16.36 -0.48 2.15
C ARG A 17 -17.59 -1.39 2.03
N GLY A 18 -17.78 -2.24 3.04
CA GLY A 18 -18.92 -3.17 3.10
C GLY A 18 -18.86 -4.35 2.12
N GLN A 19 -17.80 -4.47 1.31
CA GLN A 19 -17.64 -5.56 0.36
C GLN A 19 -16.57 -6.55 0.83
N LYS A 20 -16.86 -7.82 0.63
CA LYS A 20 -15.92 -8.92 0.84
C LYS A 20 -15.48 -9.50 -0.49
N ASP A 21 -14.25 -9.97 -0.51
CA ASP A 21 -13.71 -10.74 -1.63
C ASP A 21 -14.49 -12.07 -1.71
N PRO A 22 -15.07 -12.41 -2.88
CA PRO A 22 -15.99 -13.54 -2.99
C PRO A 22 -15.29 -14.90 -2.87
N GLU A 23 -13.98 -14.95 -3.12
CA GLU A 23 -13.19 -16.19 -3.05
C GLU A 23 -12.69 -16.43 -1.62
N THR A 24 -12.16 -15.39 -0.97
CA THR A 24 -11.53 -15.51 0.36
C THR A 24 -12.49 -15.18 1.52
N GLY A 25 -13.60 -14.50 1.27
CA GLY A 25 -14.52 -14.01 2.30
C GLY A 25 -13.94 -12.88 3.19
N LEU A 26 -12.75 -12.38 2.86
CA LEU A 26 -12.05 -11.29 3.56
C LEU A 26 -12.43 -9.93 2.99
N GLN A 27 -11.87 -8.85 3.54
CA GLN A 27 -12.10 -7.49 3.03
C GLN A 27 -11.69 -7.37 1.55
N ALA A 28 -12.59 -6.85 0.70
CA ALA A 28 -12.26 -6.56 -0.70
C ALA A 28 -11.51 -5.23 -0.84
N TYR A 29 -10.63 -5.14 -1.83
CA TYR A 29 -9.85 -3.95 -2.12
C TYR A 29 -10.07 -3.46 -3.55
N LEU A 30 -9.92 -2.16 -3.73
CA LEU A 30 -9.93 -1.49 -5.02
C LEU A 30 -8.50 -1.03 -5.31
N ASP A 31 -7.89 -1.59 -6.34
CA ASP A 31 -6.56 -1.18 -6.77
C ASP A 31 -6.63 0.24 -7.35
N ILE A 32 -5.78 1.13 -6.84
CA ILE A 32 -5.74 2.55 -7.21
C ILE A 32 -4.67 2.80 -8.27
N GLY A 33 -3.50 2.16 -8.14
CA GLY A 33 -2.38 2.41 -9.03
C GLY A 33 -1.04 2.11 -8.38
N ARG A 34 0.03 2.71 -8.93
CA ARG A 34 1.40 2.60 -8.39
C ARG A 34 2.01 3.98 -8.14
N VAL A 35 2.83 4.09 -7.10
CA VAL A 35 3.58 5.32 -6.82
C VAL A 35 4.58 5.60 -7.95
N MET A 36 4.45 6.74 -8.61
CA MET A 36 5.37 7.18 -9.67
C MET A 36 6.49 8.06 -9.16
N SER A 37 6.15 9.03 -8.32
CA SER A 37 7.11 9.95 -7.70
C SER A 37 6.55 10.46 -6.37
N MET A 38 7.45 10.94 -5.51
CA MET A 38 7.10 11.54 -4.24
C MET A 38 7.95 12.79 -4.00
N GLU A 39 7.37 13.74 -3.29
CA GLU A 39 8.04 14.97 -2.88
C GLU A 39 7.79 15.26 -1.40
N VAL A 40 8.83 15.63 -0.68
CA VAL A 40 8.78 16.14 0.70
C VAL A 40 9.35 17.55 0.68
N ASP A 41 8.58 18.54 1.13
CA ASP A 41 8.97 19.95 1.11
C ASP A 41 9.49 20.41 -0.27
N HIS A 42 8.76 20.03 -1.34
CA HIS A 42 9.08 20.29 -2.75
C HIS A 42 10.40 19.68 -3.26
N LYS A 43 10.99 18.74 -2.51
CA LYS A 43 12.18 18.00 -2.91
C LYS A 43 11.83 16.56 -3.26
N PRO A 44 12.34 16.01 -4.37
CA PRO A 44 12.13 14.60 -4.72
C PRO A 44 12.58 13.66 -3.59
N ALA A 45 11.81 12.60 -3.36
CA ALA A 45 12.12 11.57 -2.37
C ALA A 45 11.89 10.17 -2.95
N ASP A 46 12.83 9.26 -2.71
CA ASP A 46 12.71 7.85 -3.12
C ASP A 46 11.92 7.00 -2.11
N ALA A 47 11.91 7.42 -0.84
CA ALA A 47 11.17 6.78 0.23
C ALA A 47 10.71 7.79 1.30
N VAL A 48 9.52 7.56 1.86
CA VAL A 48 8.93 8.37 2.93
C VAL A 48 8.49 7.45 4.07
N LYS A 49 8.99 7.69 5.28
CA LYS A 49 8.56 6.96 6.48
C LYS A 49 7.28 7.56 7.07
N ALA A 50 6.50 6.74 7.76
CA ALA A 50 5.37 7.19 8.56
C ALA A 50 5.75 8.37 9.48
N GLY A 51 4.82 9.30 9.67
CA GLY A 51 5.04 10.53 10.43
C GLY A 51 5.49 11.73 9.60
N LYS A 52 5.82 11.54 8.32
CA LYS A 52 6.11 12.65 7.38
C LYS A 52 4.94 12.90 6.43
N SER A 53 4.72 14.17 6.10
CA SER A 53 3.81 14.57 5.03
C SER A 53 4.58 14.59 3.69
N ALA A 54 3.96 14.06 2.64
CA ALA A 54 4.54 14.01 1.30
C ALA A 54 3.44 14.17 0.24
N ALA A 55 3.80 14.80 -0.88
CA ALA A 55 2.99 14.75 -2.10
C ALA A 55 3.37 13.49 -2.88
N VAL A 56 2.37 12.75 -3.36
CA VAL A 56 2.56 11.46 -4.04
C VAL A 56 1.86 11.52 -5.38
N LYS A 57 2.61 11.30 -6.46
CA LYS A 57 2.05 11.10 -7.80
C LYS A 57 1.81 9.61 -8.01
N ILE A 58 0.60 9.25 -8.40
CA ILE A 58 0.18 7.87 -8.64
C ILE A 58 -0.10 7.69 -10.13
N ASP A 59 0.47 6.65 -10.73
CA ASP A 59 0.01 6.13 -12.03
C ASP A 59 -1.22 5.28 -11.78
N ALA A 60 -2.37 5.87 -12.07
CA ALA A 60 -3.67 5.34 -11.69
C ALA A 60 -4.16 4.27 -12.67
N VAL A 61 -4.92 3.30 -12.16
CA VAL A 61 -5.68 2.40 -13.03
C VAL A 61 -6.78 3.21 -13.72
N THR A 62 -6.86 3.11 -15.06
CA THR A 62 -7.72 3.96 -15.91
C THR A 62 -9.21 3.91 -15.59
N SER A 63 -9.68 2.84 -14.94
CA SER A 63 -11.09 2.63 -14.59
C SER A 63 -11.52 3.33 -13.29
N ILE A 64 -10.59 3.88 -12.51
CA ILE A 64 -10.84 4.43 -11.17
C ILE A 64 -10.66 5.95 -11.14
N ALA A 65 -11.63 6.65 -10.56
CA ALA A 65 -11.62 8.10 -10.42
C ALA A 65 -11.82 8.54 -8.96
N TYR A 66 -11.01 9.50 -8.53
CA TYR A 66 -11.17 10.17 -7.24
C TYR A 66 -12.50 10.94 -7.20
N GLY A 67 -13.19 10.89 -6.07
CA GLY A 67 -14.52 11.48 -5.87
C GLY A 67 -15.68 10.62 -6.40
N ARG A 68 -15.39 9.50 -7.09
CA ARG A 68 -16.42 8.56 -7.56
C ARG A 68 -16.35 7.22 -6.84
N GLN A 69 -15.23 6.51 -6.93
CA GLN A 69 -15.06 5.21 -6.26
C GLN A 69 -14.41 5.32 -4.87
N PHE A 70 -13.60 6.35 -4.66
CA PHE A 70 -12.92 6.62 -3.39
C PHE A 70 -12.66 8.13 -3.24
N ASP A 71 -12.39 8.56 -2.01
CA ASP A 71 -12.04 9.94 -1.69
C ASP A 71 -11.00 9.99 -0.55
N HIS A 72 -10.66 11.19 -0.07
CA HIS A 72 -9.69 11.42 1.01
C HIS A 72 -10.03 10.75 2.35
N THR A 73 -11.28 10.32 2.57
CA THR A 73 -11.68 9.59 3.79
C THR A 73 -11.27 8.12 3.75
N TYR A 74 -10.83 7.62 2.59
CA TYR A 74 -10.37 6.24 2.45
C TYR A 74 -8.89 6.13 2.81
N PRO A 75 -8.53 5.25 3.77
CA PRO A 75 -7.13 4.92 3.99
C PRO A 75 -6.57 4.18 2.77
N LEU A 76 -5.39 4.62 2.34
CA LEU A 76 -4.59 3.95 1.31
C LEU A 76 -3.70 2.89 1.97
N TYR A 77 -3.63 1.72 1.34
CA TYR A 77 -2.80 0.60 1.76
C TYR A 77 -1.86 0.18 0.64
N ALA A 78 -0.69 -0.35 1.01
CA ALA A 78 0.16 -1.04 0.05
C ALA A 78 -0.50 -2.37 -0.34
N ARG A 79 -0.61 -2.63 -1.64
CA ARG A 79 -1.16 -3.90 -2.13
C ARG A 79 -0.14 -5.01 -1.94
N VAL A 80 -0.40 -5.91 -1.00
CA VAL A 80 0.47 -7.04 -0.68
C VAL A 80 -0.07 -8.32 -1.32
N THR A 81 0.84 -9.08 -1.94
CA THR A 81 0.60 -10.40 -2.54
C THR A 81 1.60 -11.42 -2.01
N ARG A 82 1.32 -12.71 -2.18
CA ARG A 82 2.27 -13.79 -1.82
C ARG A 82 3.63 -13.58 -2.47
N ARG A 83 3.64 -13.32 -3.79
CA ARG A 83 4.86 -13.04 -4.56
C ARG A 83 5.65 -11.86 -4.01
N SER A 84 4.98 -10.78 -3.61
CA SER A 84 5.67 -9.62 -3.01
C SER A 84 6.28 -9.95 -1.64
N ILE A 85 5.60 -10.74 -0.81
CA ILE A 85 6.12 -11.17 0.50
C ILE A 85 7.35 -12.07 0.30
N ASP A 86 7.28 -13.02 -0.63
CA ASP A 86 8.38 -13.94 -0.89
C ASP A 86 9.61 -13.19 -1.43
N ALA A 87 9.41 -12.24 -2.36
CA ALA A 87 10.49 -11.38 -2.84
C ALA A 87 11.11 -10.53 -1.72
N ILE A 88 10.30 -9.97 -0.81
CA ILE A 88 10.81 -9.21 0.34
C ILE A 88 11.65 -10.11 1.25
N LYS A 89 11.22 -11.34 1.52
CA LYS A 89 11.95 -12.30 2.34
C LYS A 89 13.25 -12.77 1.70
N GLU A 90 13.27 -12.91 0.38
CA GLU A 90 14.42 -13.41 -0.37
C GLU A 90 15.49 -12.33 -0.53
N PHE A 91 15.09 -11.10 -0.87
CA PHE A 91 16.04 -10.06 -1.29
C PHE A 91 16.22 -8.91 -0.29
N PHE A 92 15.26 -8.68 0.62
CA PHE A 92 15.22 -7.46 1.46
C PHE A 92 15.04 -7.75 2.95
N LYS A 93 15.29 -9.00 3.38
CA LYS A 93 15.09 -9.42 4.77
C LYS A 93 15.93 -8.62 5.77
N GLU A 94 17.16 -8.27 5.39
CA GLU A 94 18.11 -7.52 6.22
C GLU A 94 17.74 -6.03 6.35
N ASP A 95 17.02 -5.49 5.37
CA ASP A 95 16.57 -4.09 5.34
C ASP A 95 15.30 -3.84 6.18
N LEU A 96 14.63 -4.90 6.63
CA LEU A 96 13.37 -4.81 7.37
C LEU A 96 13.62 -4.68 8.88
N GLY A 97 13.19 -3.55 9.44
CA GLY A 97 13.13 -3.36 10.88
C GLY A 97 12.04 -4.21 11.55
N LYS A 98 12.07 -4.27 12.89
CA LYS A 98 11.04 -5.00 13.68
C LYS A 98 9.62 -4.54 13.36
N ASP A 99 9.42 -3.23 13.21
CA ASP A 99 8.11 -2.64 12.93
C ASP A 99 7.63 -2.96 11.50
N ASP A 100 8.55 -2.98 10.52
CA ASP A 100 8.21 -3.35 9.15
C ASP A 100 7.80 -4.84 9.07
N TRP A 101 8.47 -5.70 9.83
CA TRP A 101 8.08 -7.11 9.97
C TRP A 101 6.70 -7.28 10.59
N ALA A 102 6.41 -6.53 11.66
CA ALA A 102 5.10 -6.57 12.31
C ALA A 102 4.00 -6.11 11.34
N LEU A 103 4.25 -5.04 10.57
CA LEU A 103 3.33 -4.56 9.54
C LEU A 103 3.13 -5.59 8.42
N LEU A 104 4.20 -6.24 7.95
CA LEU A 104 4.11 -7.27 6.92
C LEU A 104 3.23 -8.45 7.37
N LEU A 105 3.37 -8.90 8.62
CA LEU A 105 2.55 -9.96 9.20
C LEU A 105 1.07 -9.53 9.33
N LYS A 106 0.82 -8.28 9.73
CA LYS A 106 -0.53 -7.69 9.78
C LYS A 106 -1.18 -7.67 8.40
N LEU A 107 -0.47 -7.17 7.39
CA LEU A 107 -0.97 -7.12 6.01
C LEU A 107 -1.17 -8.54 5.44
N LYS A 108 -0.24 -9.47 5.70
CA LYS A 108 -0.38 -10.88 5.30
C LYS A 108 -1.72 -11.47 5.79
N LYS A 109 -2.04 -11.28 7.08
CA LYS A 109 -3.32 -11.73 7.68
C LYS A 109 -4.51 -10.98 7.08
N GLN A 110 -4.41 -9.67 6.91
CA GLN A 110 -5.46 -8.81 6.37
C GLN A 110 -5.86 -9.18 4.94
N TYR A 111 -4.90 -9.57 4.10
CA TYR A 111 -5.13 -10.00 2.72
C TYR A 111 -5.36 -11.52 2.57
N GLY A 112 -5.34 -12.29 3.66
CA GLY A 112 -5.50 -13.75 3.60
C GLY A 112 -4.40 -14.46 2.82
N VAL A 113 -3.22 -13.85 2.71
CA VAL A 113 -2.08 -14.46 2.03
C VAL A 113 -1.53 -15.55 2.93
N ILE A 114 -1.68 -16.81 2.55
CA ILE A 114 -1.17 -17.98 3.30
C ILE A 114 0.31 -18.16 3.03
#